data_AF-A0A1P8RIK7-F1
#
_entry.id   AF-A0A1P8RIK7-F1
#
_cell.length_a   1.000
_cell.length_b   1.000
_cell.length_c   1.000
_cell.angle_alpha   90.00
_cell.angle_beta   90.00
_cell.angle_gamma   90.00
#
_symmetry.space_group_name_H-M   'P 1'
#
loop_
_entity.id
_entity.type
_entity.pdbx_description
1 polymer ?
#
loop_
_entity_poly.entity_id
_entity_poly.type
_entity_poly.pdbx_seq_one_letter_code
_entity_poly.pdbx_strand_id
1 'polypeptide(L)' 'MAATERYVARLEALDAETERLLESIPDAAAFDDETRAQTRRRLREVRAQLNPLSLRLRSRVDADDCTPRAADDPPRE' A
#
# COMPACT_ATOMS: atom_id res chain seq x y z
N MET A 1 -6.63 4.52 -15.80
CA MET A 1 -5.98 3.76 -14.71
C MET A 1 -5.72 2.33 -15.13
N ALA A 2 -4.43 1.99 -15.27
CA ALA A 2 -4.00 0.61 -15.41
C ALA A 2 -4.47 -0.24 -14.21
N ALA A 3 -4.57 -1.56 -14.39
CA ALA A 3 -4.96 -2.46 -13.30
C ALA A 3 -3.99 -2.36 -12.09
N THR A 4 -2.70 -2.09 -12.36
CA THR A 4 -1.64 -1.92 -11.35
C THR A 4 -1.87 -0.68 -10.47
N GLU A 5 -2.19 0.47 -11.05
CA GLU A 5 -2.50 1.70 -10.29
C GLU A 5 -3.69 1.50 -9.35
N ARG A 6 -4.76 0.86 -9.84
CA ARG A 6 -5.94 0.52 -9.02
C ARG A 6 -5.59 -0.40 -7.86
N TYR A 7 -4.68 -1.35 -8.08
CA TYR A 7 -4.22 -2.25 -7.04
C TYR A 7 -3.33 -1.55 -6.02
N VAL A 8 -2.44 -0.66 -6.44
CA VAL A 8 -1.64 0.20 -5.54
C VAL A 8 -2.53 1.06 -4.66
N ALA A 9 -3.50 1.76 -5.25
CA ALA A 9 -4.47 2.57 -4.49
C ALA A 9 -5.25 1.72 -3.46
N ARG A 10 -5.54 0.46 -3.78
CA ARG A 10 -6.18 -0.46 -2.84
C ARG A 10 -5.27 -0.85 -1.68
N LEU A 11 -3.98 -1.09 -1.92
CA LEU A 11 -3.01 -1.38 -0.86
C LEU A 11 -2.82 -0.17 0.07
N GLU A 12 -2.78 1.04 -0.49
CA GLU A 12 -2.69 2.29 0.28
C GLU A 12 -3.92 2.51 1.16
N ALA A 13 -5.13 2.26 0.63
CA ALA A 13 -6.35 2.34 1.39
C ALA A 13 -6.39 1.33 2.56
N LEU A 14 -5.83 0.13 2.36
CA LEU A 14 -5.71 -0.90 3.40
C LEU A 14 -4.69 -0.50 4.48
N ASP A 15 -3.55 0.09 4.11
CA ASP A 15 -2.57 0.57 5.10
C ASP A 15 -3.15 1.72 5.95
N ALA A 16 -3.81 2.69 5.31
CA ALA A 16 -4.46 3.80 5.99
C ALA A 16 -5.57 3.34 6.95
N GLU A 17 -6.37 2.33 6.57
CA GLU A 17 -7.38 1.76 7.46
C GLU A 17 -6.73 1.01 8.63
N THR A 18 -5.65 0.27 8.38
CA THR A 18 -4.91 -0.45 9.42
C THR A 18 -4.30 0.51 10.44
N GLU A 19 -3.80 1.65 9.99
CA GLU A 19 -3.31 2.74 10.84
C GLU A 19 -4.42 3.34 11.71
N ARG A 20 -5.57 3.68 11.11
CA ARG A 20 -6.75 4.16 11.86
C ARG A 20 -7.19 3.16 12.93
N LEU A 21 -7.21 1.86 12.60
CA LEU A 21 -7.55 0.82 13.55
C LEU A 21 -6.55 0.76 14.72
N LEU A 22 -5.25 0.87 14.45
CA LEU A 22 -4.23 0.92 15.49
C LEU A 22 -4.42 2.10 16.44
N GLU A 23 -4.74 3.29 15.90
CA GLU A 23 -5.01 4.51 16.67
C GLU A 23 -6.31 4.42 17.48
N SER A 24 -7.31 3.70 16.96
CA SER A 24 -8.61 3.54 17.61
C SER A 24 -8.61 2.57 18.80
N ILE A 25 -7.56 1.77 18.97
CA ILE A 25 -7.49 0.79 20.06
C ILE A 25 -7.40 1.55 21.39
N PRO A 26 -8.47 1.52 22.21
CA PRO A 26 -8.52 2.34 23.42
C PRO A 26 -7.49 1.84 24.43
N ASP A 27 -6.83 2.79 25.10
CA ASP A 27 -5.90 2.46 26.17
C ASP A 27 -6.60 2.13 27.49
N ALA A 28 -7.91 2.40 27.60
CA ALA A 28 -8.69 2.15 28.81
C ALA A 28 -9.92 1.25 28.56
N ALA A 29 -10.04 0.25 29.41
CA ALA A 29 -11.25 -0.48 29.85
C ALA A 29 -12.04 -1.38 28.88
N ALA A 30 -11.92 -1.29 27.55
CA ALA A 30 -12.75 -2.13 26.66
C ALA A 30 -12.22 -3.56 26.46
N PHE A 31 -10.90 -3.76 26.57
CA PHE A 31 -10.22 -5.03 26.35
C PHE A 31 -9.10 -5.22 27.36
N ASP A 32 -8.86 -6.48 27.74
CA ASP A 32 -7.66 -6.86 28.51
C ASP A 32 -6.38 -6.58 27.70
N ASP A 33 -5.26 -6.49 28.41
CA ASP A 33 -3.98 -6.11 27.83
C ASP A 33 -3.45 -7.14 26.83
N GLU A 34 -3.77 -8.43 27.00
CA GLU A 34 -3.37 -9.50 26.08
C GLU A 34 -4.09 -9.37 24.74
N THR A 35 -5.41 -9.24 24.76
CA THR A 35 -6.23 -8.99 23.58
C THR A 35 -5.76 -7.74 22.83
N ARG A 36 -5.41 -6.68 23.58
CA ARG A 36 -4.88 -5.45 23.00
C ARG A 36 -3.53 -5.65 22.33
N ALA A 37 -2.60 -6.31 23.02
CA ALA A 37 -1.27 -6.61 22.50
C ALA A 37 -1.35 -7.49 21.24
N GLN A 38 -2.21 -8.50 21.26
CA GLN A 38 -2.43 -9.39 20.12
C GLN A 38 -3.04 -8.65 18.92
N THR A 39 -4.04 -7.79 19.16
CA THR A 39 -4.67 -6.98 18.09
C THR A 39 -3.66 -6.02 17.47
N ARG A 40 -2.90 -5.28 18.30
CA ARG A 40 -1.83 -4.38 17.83
C ARG A 40 -0.76 -5.14 17.03
N ARG A 41 -0.38 -6.33 17.51
CA ARG A 41 0.59 -7.19 16.80
C ARG A 41 0.07 -7.59 15.42
N ARG A 42 -1.17 -8.09 15.33
CA ARG A 42 -1.76 -8.51 14.05
C ARG A 42 -1.89 -7.36 13.05
N LEU A 43 -2.32 -6.18 13.50
CA LEU A 43 -2.40 -5.00 12.62
C LEU A 43 -1.01 -4.57 12.13
N ARG A 44 0.03 -4.64 12.98
CA ARG A 44 1.41 -4.40 12.54
C ARG A 44 1.92 -5.46 11.56
N GLU A 45 1.56 -6.72 11.75
CA GLU A 45 1.87 -7.80 10.80
C GLU A 45 1.22 -7.55 9.43
N VAL A 46 -0.03 -7.06 9.40
CA VAL A 46 -0.69 -6.64 8.15
C VAL A 46 0.11 -5.52 7.46
N ARG A 47 0.48 -4.45 8.17
CA ARG A 47 1.30 -3.37 7.58
C ARG A 47 2.66 -3.87 7.08
N ALA A 48 3.30 -4.78 7.81
CA ALA A 48 4.56 -5.39 7.41
C ALA A 48 4.44 -6.22 6.12
N GLN A 49 3.27 -6.79 5.83
CA GLN A 49 2.98 -7.49 4.58
C GLN A 49 2.63 -6.53 3.43
N LEU A 50 1.92 -5.44 3.73
CA LEU A 50 1.50 -4.44 2.73
C LEU A 50 2.68 -3.60 2.21
N ASN A 51 3.54 -3.11 3.09
CA ASN A 51 4.67 -2.22 2.75
C ASN A 51 5.56 -2.73 1.61
N PRO A 52 6.10 -3.96 1.63
CA PRO A 52 6.96 -4.45 0.56
C PRO A 52 6.23 -4.59 -0.78
N LEU A 53 4.92 -4.91 -0.76
CA LEU A 53 4.10 -5.01 -1.97
C LEU A 53 3.86 -3.63 -2.58
N SER A 54 3.49 -2.64 -1.75
CA SER A 54 3.28 -1.25 -2.18
C SER A 54 4.55 -0.65 -2.79
N LEU A 55 5.72 -0.86 -2.15
CA LEU A 55 7.01 -0.39 -2.67
C LEU A 55 7.34 -0.99 -4.03
N ARG A 56 7.21 -2.32 -4.16
CA ARG A 56 7.54 -3.04 -5.40
C ARG A 56 6.61 -2.68 -6.56
N LEU A 57 5.35 -2.38 -6.28
CA LEU A 57 4.37 -2.05 -7.30
C LEU A 57 4.46 -0.60 -7.74
N ARG A 58 4.70 0.34 -6.81
CA ARG A 58 4.99 1.74 -7.17
C ARG A 58 6.20 1.84 -8.09
N SER A 59 7.29 1.14 -7.78
CA SER A 59 8.47 1.13 -8.66
C SER A 59 8.20 0.60 -10.08
N ARG A 60 7.16 -0.22 -10.26
CA ARG A 60 6.75 -0.71 -11.59
C ARG A 60 5.89 0.32 -12.32
N VAL A 61 4.96 0.96 -11.63
CA VAL A 61 4.14 2.04 -12.19
C VAL A 61 5.04 3.19 -12.64
N ASP A 62 5.99 3.61 -11.80
CA ASP A 62 6.94 4.68 -12.13
C ASP A 62 7.82 4.32 -13.34
N ALA A 63 8.21 3.04 -13.48
CA ALA A 63 8.99 2.55 -14.62
C ALA A 63 8.16 2.51 -15.92
N ASP A 64 6.89 2.08 -15.84
CA ASP A 64 5.99 2.02 -16.99
C ASP A 64 5.64 3.44 -17.49
N ASP A 65 5.43 4.39 -16.59
CA ASP A 65 5.16 5.80 -16.92
C ASP A 65 6.40 6.52 -17.50
N CYS A 66 7.61 6.09 -17.14
CA CYS A 66 8.86 6.63 -17.68
C CYS A 66 9.24 6.05 -19.05
N THR A 67 8.48 5.12 -19.63
CA THR A 67 8.74 4.67 -21.00
C THR A 67 8.42 5.82 -21.94
N PRO A 68 9.41 6.53 -22.53
CA PRO A 68 9.11 7.52 -23.54
C PRO A 68 8.50 6.71 -24.66
N ARG A 69 7.24 7.00 -25.00
CA ARG A 69 6.62 6.52 -26.23
C ARG A 69 7.57 6.95 -27.34
N ALA A 70 8.42 6.02 -27.79
CA ALA A 70 9.41 6.28 -28.81
C ALA A 70 8.66 6.95 -29.94
N ALA A 71 9.03 8.21 -30.22
CA ALA A 71 8.46 8.95 -31.31
C ALA A 71 8.67 8.08 -32.55
N ASP A 72 7.57 7.57 -33.09
CA ASP A 72 7.49 7.07 -34.44
C ASP A 72 7.82 8.26 -35.34
N ASP A 73 9.10 8.49 -35.54
CA ASP A 73 9.61 9.43 -36.53
C ASP A 73 10.29 8.58 -37.62
N PRO A 74 9.56 8.16 -38.66
CA PRO A 74 10.21 7.59 -39.82
C PRO A 74 10.92 8.73 -40.55
N PRO A 75 12.23 8.62 -40.86
CA PRO A 75 12.87 9.58 -41.74
C PRO A 75 12.23 9.41 -43.12
N ARG A 76 11.66 10.49 -43.67
CA ARG A 76 11.29 10.54 -45.08
C ARG A 76 12.14 11.62 -45.76
N GLU A 77 12.89 11.13 -46.74
CA GLU A 77 13.82 11.80 -47.65
C GLU A 77 13.15 12.86 -48.53
#